data_AF-X1CZD7-F1
#
_entry.id   AF-X1CZD7-F1
#
_cell.length_a   1.000
_cell.length_b   1.000
_cell.length_c   1.000
_cell.angle_alpha   90.00
_cell.angle_beta   90.00
_cell.angle_gamma   90.00
#
_symmetry.space_group_name_H-M   'P 1'
#
loop_
_entity.id
_entity.type
_entity.pdbx_description
1 polymer ?
#
loop_
_entity_poly.entity_id
_entity_poly.type
_entity_poly.pdbx_seq_one_letter_code
_entity_poly.pdbx_strand_id
1 'polypeptide(L)' 'MEYCNNYNWCKEIIKTSSKTGEYVEETFLTLAKNLLKRNLQKCKDCGTFFSIKLKFCSFCGEKIKMDVSPI' A
#
# COMPACT_ATOMS: atom_id res chain seq x y z
N MET A 1 25.34 -5.67 4.18
CA MET A 1 25.09 -4.26 3.81
C MET A 1 25.09 -4.02 2.31
N GLU A 2 25.89 -4.76 1.53
CA GLU A 2 26.03 -4.59 0.07
C GLU A 2 24.74 -4.76 -0.75
N TYR A 3 23.89 -5.74 -0.39
CA TYR A 3 22.59 -5.98 -1.05
C TYR A 3 21.55 -4.85 -0.89
N CYS A 4 21.65 -4.03 0.16
CA CYS A 4 20.73 -2.91 0.38
C CYS A 4 20.99 -1.74 -0.57
N ASN A 5 22.27 -1.50 -0.87
CA ASN A 5 22.71 -0.33 -1.64
C ASN A 5 22.44 -0.50 -3.15
N ASN A 6 22.53 -1.73 -3.68
CA ASN A 6 22.42 -1.99 -5.11
C ASN A 6 20.98 -1.92 -5.65
N TYR A 7 19.96 -2.11 -4.80
CA TYR A 7 18.57 -2.22 -5.24
C TYR A 7 17.66 -1.11 -4.70
N ASN A 8 18.22 -0.07 -4.07
CA ASN A 8 17.51 1.13 -3.60
C ASN A 8 16.29 0.89 -2.66
N TRP A 9 16.07 -0.36 -2.25
CA TRP A 9 14.93 -0.84 -1.47
C TRP A 9 15.04 -0.54 0.02
N CYS A 10 16.26 -0.26 0.49
CA CYS A 10 16.57 0.04 1.89
C CYS A 10 16.57 1.55 2.22
N LYS A 11 16.09 2.43 1.32
CA LYS A 11 16.09 3.89 1.56
C LYS A 11 15.22 4.34 2.73
N GLU A 12 14.22 3.54 3.12
CA GLU A 12 13.28 3.86 4.21
C GLU A 12 13.25 2.74 5.26
N ILE A 13 14.42 2.29 5.74
CA ILE A 13 14.46 1.31 6.85
C ILE A 13 14.04 2.00 8.15
N ILE A 14 12.91 1.58 8.69
CA ILE A 14 12.54 1.86 10.08
C ILE A 14 13.38 0.94 10.96
N LYS A 15 14.16 1.51 11.89
CA LYS A 15 14.96 0.71 12.83
C LYS A 15 14.02 0.05 13.84
N THR A 16 14.02 -1.28 13.86
CA THR A 16 13.28 -2.09 14.85
C THR A 16 14.25 -2.87 15.73
N SER A 17 13.84 -3.20 16.96
CA SER A 17 14.62 -4.07 17.85
C SER A 17 13.89 -5.38 18.12
N SER A 18 14.52 -6.50 17.76
CA SER A 18 14.01 -7.84 18.10
C SER A 18 14.17 -8.19 19.58
N LYS A 19 15.05 -7.49 20.31
CA LYS A 19 15.32 -7.72 21.73
C LYS A 19 14.37 -6.94 22.64
N THR A 20 14.03 -5.71 22.26
CA THR A 20 13.19 -4.79 23.07
C THR A 20 11.79 -4.61 22.49
N GLY A 21 11.54 -5.02 21.25
CA GLY A 21 10.27 -4.79 20.54
C GLY A 21 10.10 -3.36 20.03
N GLU A 22 11.06 -2.46 20.27
CA GLU A 22 10.98 -1.07 19.84
C GLU A 22 10.68 -0.96 18.34
N TYR A 23 9.66 -0.15 18.02
CA TYR A 23 9.21 0.20 16.67
C TYR A 23 8.69 -0.97 15.80
N VAL A 24 8.58 -2.18 16.33
CA VAL A 24 8.07 -3.35 15.57
C VAL A 24 6.60 -3.15 15.17
N GLU A 25 5.75 -2.77 16.12
CA GLU A 25 4.32 -2.55 15.87
C GLU A 25 4.08 -1.38 14.90
N GLU A 26 4.78 -0.26 15.10
CA GLU A 26 4.68 0.91 14.23
C GLU A 26 5.09 0.58 12.78
N THR A 27 6.17 -0.19 12.62
CA THR A 27 6.63 -0.66 11.31
C THR A 27 5.56 -1.52 10.63
N PHE A 28 4.95 -2.45 11.37
CA PHE A 28 3.89 -3.30 10.84
C PHE A 28 2.66 -2.48 10.41
N LEU A 29 2.22 -1.53 11.25
CA LEU A 29 1.12 -0.63 10.92
C LEU A 29 1.42 0.23 9.69
N THR A 30 2.64 0.73 9.56
CA THR A 30 3.08 1.51 8.41
C THR A 30 3.08 0.69 7.12
N LEU A 31 3.59 -0.55 7.19
CA LEU A 31 3.55 -1.49 6.07
C LEU A 31 2.10 -1.79 5.64
N ALA A 32 1.23 -2.12 6.60
CA ALA A 32 -0.18 -2.38 6.34
C ALA A 32 -0.87 -1.18 5.67
N LYS A 33 -0.67 0.03 6.20
CA LYS A 33 -1.20 1.27 5.61
C LYS A 33 -0.72 1.48 4.17
N ASN A 34 0.57 1.29 3.92
CA ASN A 34 1.15 1.46 2.57
C ASN A 34 0.61 0.42 1.58
N LEU A 35 0.45 -0.84 2.01
CA LEU A 35 -0.15 -1.90 1.19
C LEU A 35 -1.60 -1.58 0.84
N LEU A 36 -2.40 -1.13 1.81
CA LEU A 36 -3.79 -0.74 1.56
C LEU A 36 -3.88 0.45 0.60
N LYS A 37 -3.07 1.50 0.82
CA LYS A 37 -3.02 2.69 -0.05
C LYS A 37 -2.63 2.37 -1.49
N ARG A 38 -1.71 1.43 -1.70
CA ARG A 38 -1.26 1.03 -3.04
C ARG A 38 -2.22 0.09 -3.75
N ASN A 39 -3.03 -0.68 -3.02
CA ASN A 39 -3.84 -1.76 -3.63
C ASN A 39 -5.34 -1.51 -3.59
N LEU A 40 -5.82 -0.55 -2.79
CA LEU A 40 -7.23 -0.23 -2.64
C LEU A 40 -7.53 1.20 -3.08
N GLN A 41 -8.69 1.36 -3.71
CA GLN A 41 -9.30 2.65 -4.03
C GLN A 41 -10.68 2.73 -3.41
N LYS A 42 -11.10 3.94 -3.07
CA LYS A 42 -12.44 4.21 -2.55
C LYS A 42 -13.40 4.44 -3.72
N CYS A 43 -14.52 3.74 -3.74
CA CYS A 43 -15.59 4.00 -4.70
C CYS A 43 -16.16 5.41 -4.48
N LYS A 44 -16.34 6.18 -5.56
CA LYS A 44 -16.92 7.53 -5.50
C LYS A 44 -18.43 7.51 -5.25
N ASP A 45 -19.09 6.42 -5.61
CA ASP A 45 -20.53 6.24 -5.48
C ASP A 45 -20.90 5.66 -4.11
N CYS A 46 -20.52 4.42 -3.81
CA CYS A 46 -20.90 3.76 -2.54
C CYS A 46 -19.92 3.97 -1.38
N GLY A 47 -18.75 4.56 -1.62
CA GLY A 47 -17.75 4.81 -0.59
C GLY A 47 -16.93 3.60 -0.12
N THR A 48 -17.21 2.39 -0.62
CA THR A 48 -16.49 1.16 -0.24
C THR A 48 -15.09 1.11 -0.85
N PHE A 49 -14.12 0.54 -0.12
CA PHE A 49 -12.78 0.26 -0.64
C PHE A 49 -12.76 -1.06 -1.42
N PHE A 50 -12.13 -1.04 -2.59
CA PHE A 50 -11.98 -2.22 -3.44
C PHE A 50 -10.68 -2.15 -4.23
N SER A 51 -10.30 -3.26 -4.87
CA SER A 51 -9.02 -3.38 -5.56
C SER A 51 -8.85 -2.33 -6.68
N ILE A 52 -7.66 -1.71 -6.73
CA ILE A 52 -7.28 -0.80 -7.82
C ILE A 52 -7.24 -1.47 -9.20
N LYS A 53 -7.13 -2.81 -9.24
CA LYS A 53 -7.02 -3.58 -10.49
C LYS A 53 -8.38 -3.80 -11.17
N LEU A 54 -9.48 -3.57 -10.46
CA LEU A 54 -10.83 -3.75 -11.00
C LEU A 54 -11.29 -2.50 -11.75
N LYS A 55 -11.95 -2.70 -12.90
CA LYS A 55 -12.50 -1.62 -13.73
C LYS A 55 -13.85 -1.10 -13.25
N PHE A 56 -14.43 -1.74 -12.24
CA PHE A 56 -15.71 -1.39 -11.62
C PHE A 56 -15.69 -1.74 -10.14
N CYS A 57 -16.55 -1.09 -9.35
CA CYS A 57 -16.72 -1.41 -7.94
C CYS A 57 -17.34 -2.80 -7.79
N SER A 58 -16.66 -3.71 -7.09
CA SER A 58 -17.15 -5.06 -6.80
C SER A 58 -18.37 -5.10 -5.87
N PHE A 59 -18.78 -3.95 -5.32
CA PHE A 59 -19.89 -3.84 -4.36
C PHE A 59 -21.13 -3.18 -4.97
N CYS A 60 -20.99 -2.02 -5.64
CA CYS A 60 -22.13 -1.32 -6.25
C CYS A 60 -22.17 -1.33 -7.78
N GLY A 61 -21.11 -1.82 -8.44
CA GLY A 61 -21.04 -1.89 -9.90
C GLY A 61 -20.61 -0.61 -10.62
N GLU A 62 -20.37 0.50 -9.90
CA GLU A 62 -19.93 1.77 -10.51
C GLU A 62 -18.65 1.58 -11.32
N LYS A 63 -18.66 2.06 -12.57
CA LYS A 63 -17.52 1.95 -13.49
C LYS A 63 -16.47 2.99 -13.16
N ILE A 64 -15.20 2.61 -13.22
CA ILE A 64 -14.11 3.56 -13.02
C ILE A 64 -13.70 4.14 -14.38
N LYS A 65 -13.69 5.48 -14.45
CA LYS A 65 -13.00 6.19 -15.53
C LYS A 65 -11.50 6.03 -15.29
N MET A 66 -10.89 5.05 -15.95
CA MET A 66 -9.44 4.86 -15.92
C MET A 66 -8.79 6.06 -16.65
N ASP A 67 -8.31 7.04 -15.90
CA ASP A 67 -7.29 7.94 -16.43
C ASP A 67 -6.01 7.11 -16.54
N VAL A 68 -5.69 6.68 -17.76
CA VAL A 68 -4.43 6.01 -18.07
C VAL A 68 -3.30 6.97 -17.69
N SER A 69 -2.61 6.66 -16.61
CA SER A 69 -1.21 7.04 -16.46
C SER A 69 -0.43 5.75 -16.25
N PRO A 70 0.05 5.12 -17.34
CA PRO A 70 1.17 4.21 -17.25
C PRO A 70 2.41 5.00 -16.81
N ILE A 71 3.26 4.29 -16.08
CA ILE A 71 4.54 4.70 -15.49
C ILE A 71 5.40 5.48 -16.48
#